data_AF-C6VTL5-F1
#
_entry.id   AF-C6VTL5-F1
#
_cell.length_a   1.000
_cell.length_b   1.000
_cell.length_c   1.000
_cell.angle_alpha   90.00
_cell.angle_beta   90.00
_cell.angle_gamma   90.00
#
_symmetry.space_group_name_H-M   'P 1'
#
loop_
_entity.id
_entity.type
_entity.pdbx_description
1 polymer ?
#
loop_
_entity_poly.entity_id
_entity_poly.type
_entity_poly.pdbx_seq_one_letter_code
_entity_poly.pdbx_strand_id
1 'polypeptide(L)' 'MTYKTVCPVKNNQVILTLPPDFRNKKEVTVYVNDQIDVKSQKIEALKMAANDPLFLADIREIQADFGAIEDETL' A
#
# COMPACT_ATOMS: atom_id res chain seq x y z
N MET A 1 6.18 24.48 2.55
CA MET A 1 6.11 23.36 1.57
C MET A 1 6.56 22.10 2.29
N THR A 2 5.68 21.11 2.43
CA THR A 2 5.98 19.84 3.10
C THR A 2 6.18 18.78 2.02
N TYR A 3 7.36 18.16 2.00
CA TYR A 3 7.67 17.09 1.04
C TYR A 3 7.48 15.74 1.71
N LYS A 4 6.64 14.89 1.13
CA LYS A 4 6.48 13.48 1.55
C LYS A 4 7.28 12.61 0.59
N THR A 5 8.41 12.07 1.06
CA THR A 5 9.24 11.12 0.30
C THR A 5 9.30 9.80 1.05
N VAL A 6 9.01 8.70 0.35
CA VAL A 6 9.20 7.34 0.89
C VAL A 6 10.67 7.00 0.72
N CYS A 7 11.38 6.80 1.83
CA CYS A 7 12.80 6.45 1.83
C CYS A 7 12.98 5.05 2.43
N PRO A 8 13.76 4.15 1.80
CA PRO A 8 14.03 2.84 2.37
C PRO A 8 14.93 2.96 3.60
N VAL A 9 14.62 2.20 4.64
CA VAL A 9 15.47 2.06 5.83
C VAL A 9 16.52 0.97 5.55
N LYS A 10 17.80 1.30 5.63
CA LYS A 10 18.92 0.33 5.51
C LYS A 10 19.86 0.52 6.70
N ASN A 11 20.19 -0.56 7.42
CA ASN A 11 21.05 -0.50 8.61
C ASN A 11 20.61 0.55 9.65
N ASN A 12 19.31 0.65 9.90
CA ASN A 12 18.72 1.67 10.79
C ASN A 12 19.06 3.12 10.38
N GLN A 13 19.28 3.36 9.09
CA GLN A 13 19.55 4.68 8.51
C GLN A 13 18.58 4.96 7.36
N VAL A 14 18.24 6.24 7.22
CA VAL A 14 17.47 6.78 6.10
C VAL A 14 18.33 7.82 5.40
N ILE A 15 18.60 7.61 4.10
CA ILE A 15 19.29 8.58 3.26
C ILE A 15 18.23 9.22 2.34
N LEU A 16 18.08 10.54 2.42
CA LEU A 16 17.19 11.31 1.59
C LEU A 16 17.98 12.38 0.83
N THR A 17 17.69 12.54 -0.46
CA THR A 17 18.26 13.62 -1.27
C THR A 17 17.29 14.79 -1.25
N LEU A 18 17.74 15.95 -0.78
CA LEU A 18 16.93 17.16 -0.76
C LEU A 18 16.71 17.69 -2.20
N PRO A 19 15.51 18.19 -2.54
CA PRO A 19 15.27 18.81 -3.84
C PRO A 19 16.20 20.01 -4.11
N PRO A 20 16.46 20.36 -5.39
CA PRO A 20 17.34 21.48 -5.76
C PRO A 20 16.95 22.82 -5.11
N ASP A 21 15.67 23.01 -4.84
CA ASP A 21 15.09 24.22 -4.25
C ASP A 21 15.52 24.47 -2.80
N PHE A 22 16.13 23.47 -2.15
CA PHE A 22 16.67 23.57 -0.79
C PHE A 22 18.10 24.12 -0.73
N ARG A 23 18.75 24.40 -1.87
CA ARG A 23 20.16 24.84 -1.93
C ARG A 23 20.54 26.02 -1.03
N ASN A 24 19.59 26.88 -0.65
CA ASN A 24 19.83 28.05 0.20
C ASN A 24 19.32 27.91 1.64
N LYS A 25 18.81 26.74 2.03
CA LYS A 25 18.34 26.50 3.40
C LYS A 25 19.42 25.82 4.22
N LYS A 26 19.74 26.41 5.37
CA LYS A 26 20.81 25.93 6.27
C LYS A 26 20.35 24.78 7.18
N GLU A 27 19.04 24.68 7.42
CA GLU A 27 18.45 23.69 8.32
C GLU A 27 17.16 23.14 7.73
N VAL A 28 16.91 21.86 7.99
CA VAL A 28 15.70 21.15 7.58
C VAL A 28 15.23 20.30 8.76
N THR A 29 13.96 20.46 9.14
CA THR A 29 13.32 19.60 10.13
C THR A 29 12.78 18.35 9.43
N VAL A 30 13.17 17.18 9.91
CA VAL A 30 12.69 15.88 9.42
C VAL A 30 11.68 15.34 10.42
N TYR A 31 10.47 15.00 9.95
CA TYR A 31 9.46 14.30 10.74
C TYR A 31 9.50 12.82 10.39
N VAL A 32 9.91 11.99 11.35
CA VAL A 32 9.86 10.54 11.22
C VAL A 32 8.56 10.08 11.85
N ASN A 33 7.68 9.51 11.03
CA ASN A 33 6.46 8.88 11.49
C ASN A 33 6.62 7.36 11.33
N ASP A 34 6.64 6.64 12.44
CA ASP A 34 6.77 5.18 12.51
C ASP A 34 5.43 4.46 12.29
N GLN A 35 4.34 5.21 12.16
CA GLN A 35 3.04 4.69 11.77
C GLN A 35 3.18 4.07 10.38
N ILE A 36 3.28 2.74 10.37
CA ILE A 36 3.13 1.94 9.16
C ILE A 36 1.80 2.35 8.54
N ASP A 37 1.82 2.84 7.30
CA ASP A 37 0.59 3.17 6.58
C ASP A 37 -0.16 1.88 6.24
N VAL A 38 -0.86 1.34 7.24
CA VAL A 38 -1.61 0.08 7.17
C VAL A 38 -2.62 0.14 6.03
N LYS A 39 -3.16 1.33 5.73
CA LYS A 39 -4.08 1.53 4.61
C LYS A 39 -3.36 1.32 3.28
N SER A 40 -2.21 1.95 3.07
CA SER A 40 -1.42 1.77 1.85
C SER A 40 -0.93 0.32 1.70
N GLN A 41 -0.51 -0.33 2.78
CA GLN A 41 -0.11 -1.74 2.75
C GLN A 41 -1.28 -2.68 2.40
N LYS A 42 -2.47 -2.45 2.96
CA LYS A 42 -3.67 -3.21 2.60
C LYS A 42 -4.01 -3.04 1.12
N ILE A 43 -3.91 -1.81 0.59
CA ILE A 43 -4.15 -1.54 -0.83
C ILE A 43 -3.12 -2.28 -1.71
N GLU A 44 -1.85 -2.31 -1.31
CA GLU A 44 -0.81 -3.04 -2.04
C GLU A 44 -1.03 -4.55 -2.00
N ALA A 45 -1.41 -5.11 -0.85
CA ALA A 45 -1.79 -6.51 -0.71
C ALA A 45 -3.00 -6.87 -1.58
N LEU A 46 -4.03 -6.02 -1.63
CA LEU A 46 -5.20 -6.22 -2.51
C LEU A 46 -4.83 -6.18 -4.00
N LYS A 47 -3.88 -5.32 -4.40
CA LYS A 47 -3.37 -5.30 -5.79
C LYS A 47 -2.65 -6.60 -6.15
N MET A 48 -1.92 -7.19 -5.21
CA MET A 48 -1.29 -8.49 -5.42
C MET A 48 -2.34 -9.59 -5.52
N ALA A 49 -3.28 -9.65 -4.57
CA ALA A 49 -4.36 -10.63 -4.54
C ALA A 49 -5.26 -10.57 -5.80
N ALA A 50 -5.49 -9.40 -6.37
CA ALA A 50 -6.28 -9.23 -7.60
C ALA A 50 -5.72 -10.00 -8.81
N ASN A 51 -4.43 -10.36 -8.79
CA ASN A 51 -3.78 -11.15 -9.84
C ASN A 51 -3.46 -12.59 -9.38
N ASP A 52 -3.76 -12.94 -8.13
CA ASP A 52 -3.47 -14.26 -7.56
C ASP A 52 -4.53 -15.28 -8.03
N PRO A 53 -4.14 -16.35 -8.74
CA PRO A 53 -5.09 -17.36 -9.24
C PRO A 53 -5.86 -18.08 -8.14
N LEU A 54 -5.27 -18.31 -6.97
CA LEU A 54 -5.95 -18.97 -5.85
C LEU A 54 -7.01 -18.04 -5.26
N PHE A 55 -6.65 -16.78 -5.03
CA PHE A 55 -7.59 -15.77 -4.55
C PHE A 55 -8.77 -15.59 -5.52
N LEU A 56 -8.51 -15.59 -6.83
CA LEU A 56 -9.56 -15.49 -7.84
C LEU A 56 -10.43 -16.75 -7.92
N ALA A 57 -9.86 -17.94 -7.68
CA ALA A 57 -10.62 -19.18 -7.63
C ALA A 57 -11.61 -19.16 -6.45
N ASP A 58 -11.15 -18.76 -5.26
CA ASP A 58 -11.99 -18.64 -4.07
C ASP A 58 -13.15 -17.65 -4.29
N ILE A 59 -12.88 -16.50 -4.93
CA ILE A 59 -13.92 -15.52 -5.26
C ILE A 59 -14.96 -16.10 -6.22
N ARG A 60 -14.54 -16.90 -7.22
CA ARG A 60 -15.46 -17.54 -8.16
C ARG A 60 -16.31 -18.61 -7.50
N GLU A 61 -15.73 -19.40 -6.61
CA GLU A 61 -16.44 -20.40 -5.82
C GLU A 61 -17.54 -19.75 -4.99
N ILE A 62 -17.20 -18.70 -4.22
CA ILE A 62 -18.17 -17.93 -3.43
C ILE A 62 -19.29 -17.37 -4.33
N GLN A 63 -18.94 -16.78 -5.48
CA GLN A 63 -19.94 -16.26 -6.41
C GLN A 63 -20.86 -17.34 -6.97
N ALA A 64 -20.32 -18.53 -7.27
CA ALA A 64 -21.10 -19.66 -7.75
C ALA A 64 -22.06 -20.18 -6.67
N ASP A 65 -21.59 -20.29 -5.42
CA ASP A 65 -22.41 -20.71 -4.28
C ASP A 65 -23.58 -19.74 -4.05
N PHE A 66 -23.32 -18.42 -4.07
CA PHE A 66 -24.39 -17.42 -3.93
C PHE A 66 -25.37 -17.42 -5.10
N GLY A 67 -24.88 -17.61 -6.33
CA GLY A 67 -25.75 -17.70 -7.51
C GLY A 67 -26.63 -18.96 -7.50
N ALA A 68 -26.10 -20.09 -7.04
CA ALA A 68 -26.86 -21.33 -6.91
C ALA A 68 -28.01 -21.22 -5.89
N ILE A 69 -27.82 -20.45 -4.81
CA ILE A 69 -28.87 -20.19 -3.81
C ILE A 69 -30.02 -19.36 -4.41
N GLU A 70 -29.74 -18.42 -5.32
CA GLU A 70 -30.77 -17.66 -6.03
C GLU A 70 -31.57 -18.55 -6.99
N ASP A 71 -30.90 -19.48 -7.69
CA ASP A 71 -31.55 -20.42 -8.62
C ASP A 71 -32.35 -21.53 -7.91
N GLU A 72 -31.98 -21.92 -6.68
CA GLU A 72 -32.70 -22.94 -5.88
C GLU A 72 -33.99 -22.42 -5.20
N THR A 73 -34.21 -21.10 -5.17
CA THR A 73 -35.35 -20.47 -4.47
C THR A 73 -36.50 -20.04 -5.39
N LEU A 74 -36.46 -20.40 -6.68
CA LEU A 74 -37.49 -20.14 -7.71
C LEU A 74 -38.29 -21.39 -8.10
#